data_AF-A0A4R6LDF1-F1
#
_entry.id   AF-A0A4R6LDF1-F1
#
_cell.length_a   1.000
_cell.length_b   1.000
_cell.length_c   1.000
_cell.angle_alpha   90.00
_cell.angle_beta   90.00
_cell.angle_gamma   90.00
#
_symmetry.space_group_name_H-M   'P 1'
#
loop_
_entity.id
_entity.type
_entity.pdbx_description
1 polymer ?
#
loop_
_entity_poly.entity_id
_entity_poly.type
_entity_poly.pdbx_seq_one_letter_code
_entity_poly.pdbx_strand_id
1 'polypeptide(L)'
;MISVLFFILGSFITFFATYWLSVSKNQIDISLYDFFSFNILFASIGIFMFFRLSNFFNRKTNVVFNQISQFSYGIYLIHVLVLWLLDYLSIKATFINPIIGIPITVFLCVGISTIIVKIINKNRVGSYISG
;
A
#
# COMPACT_ATOMS: atom_id res chain seq x y z
N MET A 1 -6.23 -18.62 12.85
CA MET A 1 -7.33 -19.13 12.01
C MET A 1 -8.45 -18.10 11.88
N ILE A 2 -8.96 -17.54 12.99
CA ILE A 2 -10.02 -16.52 12.96
C ILE A 2 -9.65 -15.26 12.14
N SER A 3 -8.40 -14.77 12.24
CA SER A 3 -7.95 -13.55 11.58
C SER A 3 -7.96 -13.64 10.04
N VAL A 4 -7.59 -14.80 9.51
CA VAL A 4 -7.60 -15.07 8.06
C VAL A 4 -9.03 -15.10 7.54
N LEU A 5 -9.96 -15.63 8.35
CA LEU A 5 -11.38 -15.69 8.00
C LEU A 5 -11.99 -14.28 7.89
N PHE A 6 -11.66 -13.38 8.81
CA PHE A 6 -12.06 -11.96 8.72
C PHE A 6 -11.48 -11.27 7.47
N PHE A 7 -10.22 -11.52 7.14
CA PHE A 7 -9.59 -10.97 5.94
C PHE A 7 -10.25 -11.47 4.64
N ILE A 8 -10.49 -12.78 4.55
CA ILE A 8 -11.15 -13.42 3.42
C ILE A 8 -12.58 -12.90 3.28
N LEU A 9 -13.35 -12.86 4.37
CA LEU A 9 -14.72 -12.33 4.34
C LEU A 9 -14.77 -10.88 3.87
N GLY A 10 -13.95 -9.98 4.45
CA GLY A 10 -13.90 -8.58 4.02
C GLY A 10 -13.58 -8.44 2.52
N SER A 11 -12.58 -9.20 2.03
CA SER A 11 -12.18 -9.19 0.62
C SER A 11 -13.28 -9.73 -0.31
N PHE A 12 -13.95 -10.81 0.09
CA PHE A 12 -15.05 -11.39 -0.67
C PHE A 12 -16.27 -10.46 -0.73
N ILE A 13 -16.59 -9.80 0.39
CA ILE A 13 -17.67 -8.81 0.42
C ILE A 13 -17.33 -7.66 -0.53
N THR A 14 -16.10 -7.14 -0.52
CA THR A 14 -15.69 -6.10 -1.48
C THR A 14 -15.85 -6.57 -2.93
N PHE A 15 -15.42 -7.79 -3.27
CA PHE A 15 -15.56 -8.31 -4.63
C PHE A 15 -17.02 -8.49 -5.06
N PHE A 16 -17.81 -9.23 -4.28
CA PHE A 16 -19.19 -9.55 -4.65
C PHE A 16 -20.12 -8.34 -4.56
N ALA A 17 -19.98 -7.51 -3.53
CA ALA A 17 -20.83 -6.33 -3.39
C ALA A 17 -20.52 -5.29 -4.48
N THR A 18 -19.25 -5.10 -4.85
CA THR A 18 -18.88 -4.23 -5.99
C THR A 18 -19.45 -4.76 -7.30
N TYR A 19 -19.36 -6.08 -7.54
CA TYR A 19 -19.93 -6.69 -8.74
C TYR A 19 -21.45 -6.46 -8.80
N TRP A 20 -22.17 -6.71 -7.70
CA TRP A 20 -23.62 -6.56 -7.69
C TRP A 20 -24.08 -5.10 -7.84
N LEU A 21 -23.42 -4.17 -7.16
CA LEU A 21 -23.67 -2.73 -7.31
C LEU A 21 -23.38 -2.25 -8.73
N SER A 22 -22.29 -2.72 -9.34
CA SER A 22 -21.91 -2.32 -10.69
C SER A 22 -22.90 -2.83 -11.74
N VAL A 23 -23.39 -4.07 -11.59
CA VAL A 23 -24.44 -4.64 -12.46
C VAL A 23 -25.77 -3.92 -12.27
N SER A 24 -26.14 -3.60 -11.03
CA SER A 24 -27.41 -2.90 -10.72
C SER A 24 -27.44 -1.47 -11.28
N LYS A 25 -26.29 -0.77 -11.24
CA LYS A 25 -26.18 0.62 -11.72
C LYS A 25 -25.76 0.74 -13.19
N ASN A 26 -25.47 -0.36 -13.88
CA ASN A 26 -24.87 -0.38 -15.24
C ASN A 26 -23.62 0.51 -15.39
N GLN A 27 -22.92 0.76 -14.28
CA GLN A 27 -21.74 1.61 -14.21
C GLN A 27 -20.79 1.02 -13.18
N ILE A 28 -19.48 1.18 -13.40
CA ILE A 28 -18.47 0.71 -12.45
C ILE A 28 -18.58 1.55 -11.17
N ASP A 29 -19.06 0.94 -10.09
CA ASP A 29 -19.22 1.61 -8.80
C ASP A 29 -18.08 1.19 -7.86
N ILE A 30 -17.13 2.11 -7.66
CA ILE A 30 -15.94 1.94 -6.80
C ILE A 30 -16.16 2.43 -5.36
N SER A 31 -17.39 2.82 -4.97
CA SER A 31 -17.67 3.34 -3.62
C SER A 31 -17.25 2.41 -2.48
N LEU A 32 -17.32 1.09 -2.70
CA LEU A 32 -16.92 0.08 -1.72
C LEU A 32 -15.41 -0.12 -1.58
N TYR A 33 -14.60 0.56 -2.41
CA TYR A 33 -13.15 0.62 -2.28
C TYR A 33 -12.68 1.77 -1.36
N ASP A 34 -13.61 2.58 -0.86
CA ASP A 34 -13.26 3.68 0.04
C ASP A 34 -12.78 3.16 1.41
N PHE A 35 -11.74 3.80 1.97
CA PHE A 35 -11.09 3.38 3.21
C PHE A 35 -12.04 3.33 4.42
N PHE A 36 -13.13 4.11 4.39
CA PHE A 36 -14.16 4.15 5.43
C PHE A 36 -15.26 3.09 5.28
N SER A 37 -15.23 2.30 4.21
CA SER A 37 -16.19 1.21 4.03
C SER A 37 -16.00 0.12 5.06
N PHE A 38 -17.10 -0.36 5.65
CA PHE A 38 -17.08 -1.43 6.65
C PHE A 38 -16.35 -2.69 6.18
N ASN A 39 -16.44 -3.01 4.89
CA ASN A 39 -15.78 -4.18 4.28
C ASN A 39 -14.26 -4.10 4.40
N ILE A 40 -13.70 -2.94 4.10
CA ILE A 40 -12.26 -2.68 4.19
C ILE A 40 -11.81 -2.67 5.64
N LEU A 41 -12.62 -2.11 6.55
CA LEU A 41 -12.35 -2.16 7.99
C LEU A 41 -12.25 -3.61 8.50
N PHE A 42 -13.16 -4.51 8.10
CA PHE A 42 -13.08 -5.93 8.46
C PHE A 42 -11.84 -6.62 7.88
N ALA A 43 -11.49 -6.32 6.63
CA ALA A 43 -10.27 -6.86 6.01
C ALA A 43 -9.01 -6.38 6.76
N SER A 44 -8.93 -5.09 7.11
CA SER A 44 -7.83 -4.49 7.88
C SER A 44 -7.70 -5.07 9.28
N ILE A 45 -8.80 -5.33 9.98
CA ILE A 45 -8.78 -6.02 11.28
C ILE A 45 -8.24 -7.45 11.13
N GLY A 46 -8.70 -8.17 10.11
CA GLY A 46 -8.26 -9.54 9.83
C GLY A 46 -6.76 -9.63 9.60
N ILE A 47 -6.19 -8.75 8.75
CA ILE A 47 -4.76 -8.77 8.45
C ILE A 47 -3.92 -8.31 9.65
N PHE A 48 -4.37 -7.28 10.39
CA PHE A 48 -3.66 -6.81 11.59
C PHE A 48 -3.63 -7.89 12.67
N MET A 49 -4.78 -8.51 12.93
CA MET A 49 -4.91 -9.60 13.91
C MET A 49 -4.12 -10.84 13.45
N PHE A 50 -3.98 -11.09 12.15
CA PHE A 50 -3.13 -12.15 11.63
C PHE A 50 -1.67 -11.93 12.02
N PHE A 51 -1.10 -10.77 11.71
CA PHE A 51 0.29 -10.47 12.06
C PHE A 51 0.52 -10.36 13.57
N ARG A 52 -0.47 -9.89 14.35
CA ARG A 52 -0.35 -9.78 15.81
C ARG A 52 -0.34 -11.13 16.53
N LEU A 53 -1.20 -12.07 16.13
CA LEU A 53 -1.26 -13.40 16.77
C LEU A 53 -0.22 -14.37 16.21
N SER A 54 0.27 -14.09 15.01
CA SER A 54 1.28 -14.89 14.36
C SER A 54 2.65 -14.56 14.97
N ASN A 55 3.24 -15.49 15.72
CA ASN A 55 4.62 -15.39 16.24
C ASN A 55 5.71 -15.44 15.13
N PHE A 56 5.37 -15.07 13.89
CA PHE A 56 6.27 -15.05 12.74
C PHE A 56 7.39 -14.00 12.85
N PHE A 57 7.29 -13.06 13.79
CA PHE A 57 8.32 -12.05 14.03
C PHE A 57 9.43 -12.61 14.93
N ASN A 58 10.42 -13.25 14.31
CA ASN A 58 11.69 -13.57 14.94
C ASN A 58 12.55 -12.29 15.08
N ARG A 59 13.57 -12.28 15.96
CA ARG A 59 14.36 -11.07 16.27
C ARG A 59 14.99 -10.41 15.02
N LYS A 60 15.33 -11.19 13.99
CA LYS A 60 15.86 -10.70 12.71
C LYS A 60 14.80 -10.08 11.80
N THR A 61 13.61 -10.68 11.69
CA THR A 61 12.54 -10.10 10.88
C THR A 61 12.07 -8.78 11.50
N ASN A 62 12.01 -8.72 12.83
CA ASN A 62 11.65 -7.49 13.55
C ASN A 62 12.57 -6.29 13.20
N VAL A 63 13.87 -6.51 12.96
CA VAL A 63 14.79 -5.42 12.55
C VAL A 63 14.44 -4.87 11.17
N VAL A 64 14.18 -5.76 10.20
CA VAL A 64 13.80 -5.37 8.83
C VAL A 64 12.47 -4.63 8.83
N PHE A 65 11.47 -5.15 9.54
CA PHE A 65 10.18 -4.48 9.66
C PHE A 65 10.29 -3.13 10.36
N ASN A 66 11.11 -3.01 11.41
CA ASN A 66 11.31 -1.74 12.08
C ASN A 66 11.99 -0.69 11.18
N GLN A 67 12.98 -1.11 10.37
CA GLN A 67 13.58 -0.24 9.37
C GLN A 67 12.58 0.21 8.30
N ILE A 68 11.76 -0.72 7.78
CA ILE A 68 10.72 -0.37 6.80
C ILE A 68 9.69 0.58 7.42
N SER A 69 9.23 0.32 8.65
CA SER A 69 8.30 1.19 9.37
C SER A 69 8.85 2.60 9.55
N GLN A 70 10.13 2.74 9.90
CA GLN A 70 10.78 4.04 10.05
C GLN A 70 10.80 4.84 8.74
N PHE A 71 11.04 4.18 7.61
CA PHE A 71 11.09 4.88 6.31
C PHE A 71 9.73 5.01 5.63
N SER A 72 8.70 4.27 6.05
CA SER A 72 7.39 4.23 5.40
C SER A 72 6.70 5.59 5.38
N TYR A 73 6.79 6.38 6.47
CA TYR A 73 6.19 7.71 6.51
C TYR A 73 6.88 8.67 5.53
N GLY A 74 8.22 8.69 5.50
CA GLY A 74 8.97 9.48 4.52
C GLY A 74 8.66 9.08 3.07
N ILE A 75 8.55 7.77 2.79
CA ILE A 75 8.17 7.27 1.46
C ILE A 75 6.76 7.74 1.10
N TYR A 76 5.81 7.68 2.04
CA TYR A 76 4.44 8.15 1.83
C TYR A 76 4.37 9.65 1.49
N LEU A 77 5.23 10.50 2.05
CA LEU A 77 5.23 11.93 1.69
C LEU A 77 5.85 12.18 0.31
N ILE A 78 6.94 11.49 -0.02
CA ILE A 78 7.74 11.76 -1.23
C ILE A 78 7.19 11.03 -2.46
N HIS A 79 6.47 9.91 -2.32
CA HIS A 79 6.04 9.12 -3.47
C HIS A 79 5.19 9.90 -4.47
N VAL A 80 4.36 10.85 -4.01
CA VAL A 80 3.55 11.71 -4.90
C VAL A 80 4.45 12.59 -5.78
N LEU A 81 5.50 13.18 -5.20
CA LEU A 81 6.50 13.98 -5.93
C LEU A 81 7.28 13.11 -6.92
N VAL A 82 7.64 11.89 -6.51
CA VAL A 82 8.34 10.93 -7.38
C VAL A 82 7.46 10.49 -8.53
N LEU A 83 6.17 10.23 -8.29
CA LEU A 83 5.21 9.94 -9.37
C LEU A 83 5.09 11.09 -10.36
N TRP A 84 5.06 12.34 -9.89
CA TRP A 84 5.09 13.52 -10.76
C TRP A 84 6.36 13.59 -11.61
N LEU A 85 7.52 13.29 -11.02
CA LEU A 85 8.79 13.24 -11.74
C LEU A 85 8.81 12.13 -12.80
N LEU A 86 8.28 10.94 -12.47
CA LEU A 86 8.16 9.82 -13.42
C LEU A 86 7.21 10.16 -14.57
N ASP A 87 6.11 10.84 -14.27
CA ASP A 87 5.14 11.30 -15.27
C ASP A 87 5.77 12.31 -16.23
N TYR A 88 6.58 13.24 -15.72
CA TYR A 88 7.36 14.19 -16.52
C TYR A 88 8.38 13.47 -17.43
N LEU A 89 9.00 12.40 -16.96
CA LEU A 89 9.90 11.54 -17.74
C LEU A 89 9.17 10.61 -18.73
N SER A 90 7.85 10.78 -18.91
CA SER A 90 6.98 9.94 -19.75
C SER A 90 6.90 8.46 -19.33
N ILE A 91 7.34 8.13 -18.10
CA ILE A 91 7.20 6.78 -17.52
C ILE A 91 5.83 6.68 -16.85
N LYS A 92 4.78 6.59 -17.68
CA LYS A 92 3.41 6.44 -17.21
C LYS A 92 3.06 4.97 -17.02
N ALA A 93 2.17 4.66 -16.08
CA ALA A 93 1.64 3.31 -15.90
C ALA A 93 0.96 2.75 -17.17
N THR A 94 0.60 3.64 -18.10
CA THR A 94 0.00 3.34 -19.41
C THR A 94 0.99 3.34 -20.57
N PHE A 95 2.30 3.48 -20.34
CA PHE A 95 3.30 3.60 -21.41
C PHE A 95 3.39 2.34 -22.29
N ILE A 96 3.10 1.17 -21.72
CA ILE A 96 3.03 -0.11 -22.44
C ILE A 96 1.65 -0.74 -22.18
N ASN A 97 1.63 -1.82 -21.41
CA ASN A 97 0.47 -2.59 -21.02
C ASN A 97 0.29 -2.37 -19.52
N PRO A 98 -0.88 -1.93 -19.02
CA PRO A 98 -1.09 -1.62 -17.60
C PRO A 98 -0.61 -2.75 -16.65
N ILE A 99 -0.73 -4.01 -17.08
CA ILE A 99 -0.29 -5.18 -16.31
C ILE A 99 1.21 -5.13 -16.00
N ILE A 100 2.02 -4.57 -16.89
CA ILE A 100 3.48 -4.48 -16.77
C ILE A 100 3.91 -3.05 -16.39
N GLY A 101 3.24 -2.03 -16.92
CA GLY A 101 3.54 -0.63 -16.64
C GLY A 101 3.28 -0.24 -15.19
N ILE A 102 2.21 -0.74 -14.59
CA ILE A 102 1.89 -0.50 -13.17
C ILE A 102 2.98 -1.07 -12.25
N PRO A 103 3.35 -2.37 -12.30
CA PRO A 103 4.39 -2.86 -11.40
C PRO A 103 5.73 -2.17 -11.61
N ILE A 104 6.14 -1.87 -12.85
CA ILE A 104 7.40 -1.16 -13.12
C ILE A 104 7.39 0.23 -12.47
N THR A 105 6.33 1.01 -12.68
CA THR A 105 6.22 2.35 -12.09
C THR A 105 6.19 2.31 -10.57
N VAL A 106 5.51 1.32 -9.97
CA VAL A 106 5.49 1.11 -8.51
C VAL A 106 6.89 0.80 -7.98
N PHE A 107 7.62 -0.15 -8.58
CA PHE A 107 8.97 -0.51 -8.14
C PHE A 107 9.95 0.66 -8.29
N LEU A 108 9.87 1.41 -9.39
CA LEU A 108 10.69 2.61 -9.58
C LEU A 108 10.34 3.68 -8.53
N CYS A 109 9.06 3.95 -8.33
CA CYS A 109 8.60 4.95 -7.36
C CYS A 109 9.05 4.62 -5.94
N VAL A 110 8.85 3.37 -5.49
CA VAL A 110 9.28 2.92 -4.16
C VAL A 110 10.80 2.93 -4.05
N GLY A 111 11.53 2.49 -5.08
CA GLY A 111 12.99 2.48 -5.10
C GLY A 111 13.57 3.89 -4.97
N ILE A 112 13.12 4.83 -5.80
CA ILE A 112 13.56 6.23 -5.79
C ILE A 112 13.17 6.89 -4.46
N SER A 113 11.92 6.72 -4.00
CA SER A 113 11.46 7.28 -2.72
C SER A 113 12.30 6.77 -1.55
N THR A 114 12.63 5.47 -1.52
CA THR A 114 13.47 4.88 -0.47
C THR A 114 14.90 5.45 -0.49
N ILE A 115 15.47 5.66 -1.68
CA ILE A 115 16.81 6.26 -1.83
C ILE A 115 16.80 7.70 -1.30
N ILE A 116 15.81 8.50 -1.71
CA ILE A 116 15.67 9.90 -1.27
C ILE A 116 15.52 9.96 0.25
N VAL A 117 14.63 9.16 0.83
CA VAL A 117 14.41 9.13 2.28
C VAL A 117 15.68 8.69 3.02
N LYS A 118 16.42 7.70 2.51
CA LYS A 118 17.71 7.30 3.10
C LYS A 118 18.74 8.43 3.08
N ILE A 119 18.82 9.20 2.00
CA ILE A 119 19.71 10.36 1.89
C ILE A 119 19.30 11.45 2.89
N ILE A 120 18.00 11.72 3.02
CA ILE A 120 17.46 12.70 3.97
C ILE A 120 17.74 12.28 5.42
N ASN A 121 17.47 11.03 5.76
CA ASN A 121 17.65 10.51 7.12
C ASN A 121 19.14 10.37 7.52
N LYS A 122 20.07 10.43 6.54
CA LYS A 122 21.52 10.50 6.83
C LYS A 122 21.92 11.82 7.50
N ASN A 123 21.19 12.92 7.25
CA ASN A 123 21.39 14.19 7.94
C ASN A 123 20.47 14.25 9.17
N ARG A 124 21.04 14.44 10.37
CA ARG A 124 20.37 14.46 11.69
C ARG A 124 19.02 15.20 11.78
N VAL A 125 18.77 16.18 10.90
CA VAL A 125 17.53 16.97 10.84
C VAL A 125 16.39 16.22 10.13
N GLY A 126 16.70 15.41 9.11
CA GLY A 126 15.72 14.65 8.34
C GLY A 126 15.03 13.54 9.14
N SER A 127 15.74 12.98 10.13
CA SER A 127 15.21 11.94 11.02
C SER A 127 13.96 12.38 11.81
N TYR A 128 13.83 13.66 12.13
CA TYR A 128 12.67 14.17 12.88
C TYR A 128 11.42 14.32 12.00
N ILE A 129 11.60 14.38 10.68
CA ILE A 129 10.53 14.63 9.70
C ILE A 129 10.07 13.30 9.08
N SER A 130 10.96 12.31 9.00
CA SER A 130 10.65 10.98 8.46
C SER A 130 10.06 9.99 9.46
N GLY A 131 10.04 10.32 10.76
CA GLY A 131 9.61 9.45 11.85
C GLY A 131 10.75 8.93 12.71
#